data_AF-A0A2D6TZH7-F1
#
_entry.id   AF-A0A2D6TZH7-F1
#
_cell.length_a   1.000
_cell.length_b   1.000
_cell.length_c   1.000
_cell.angle_alpha   90.00
_cell.angle_beta   90.00
_cell.angle_gamma   90.00
#
_symmetry.space_group_name_H-M   'P 1'
#
loop_
_entity.id
_entity.type
_entity.pdbx_description
1 polymer ?
#
loop_
_entity_poly.entity_id
_entity_poly.type
_entity_poly.pdbx_seq_one_letter_code
_entity_poly.pdbx_strand_id
1 'polypeptide(L)'
;MTIAVITTFPEKSYKVYGERMIDSFVAHWSRNIILHVYYEGSCPPDKGDRVKYVDLHQASPDLVAFKNKYKNDPVANGETNEIPGGVRRLPEAGKNDKGKESYLWDSVRFAHKTFCVDHALKTIDADMVLWLDADTYTFADVPESFVRNTLPEDKMTCYLGRGGMYPECGWVGYNKKHPKLMDFMNTWTDLYTKDTIFNELEWHDSYIWYQILLRMNKDLGHDLGAGAGHNGQHIFVNSDLGQYIDHMKGKRKIKGRSSKSDLRANRKEHYWQNLDKTSIKLDLNTQREIISKVAKGTQGN
;
A
#
# COMPACT_ATOMS: atom_id res chain seq x y z
N MET A 1 6.78 19.29 12.10
CA MET A 1 6.17 18.04 11.58
C MET A 1 6.91 16.81 12.08
N THR A 2 6.55 16.25 13.24
CA THR A 2 6.97 14.89 13.64
C THR A 2 6.35 13.85 12.70
N ILE A 3 7.07 12.77 12.40
CA ILE A 3 6.65 11.75 11.41
C ILE A 3 6.66 10.37 12.06
N ALA A 4 5.58 9.62 11.87
CA ALA A 4 5.54 8.19 12.11
C ALA A 4 5.29 7.44 10.79
N VAL A 5 6.01 6.34 10.58
CA VAL A 5 5.78 5.46 9.42
C VAL A 5 4.99 4.25 9.87
N ILE A 6 4.03 3.82 9.06
CA ILE A 6 3.21 2.64 9.32
C ILE A 6 3.29 1.68 8.13
N THR A 7 3.20 0.39 8.45
CA THR A 7 3.12 -0.67 7.44
C THR A 7 2.31 -1.85 7.98
N THR A 8 1.83 -2.70 7.07
CA THR A 8 1.25 -3.99 7.43
C THR A 8 1.62 -5.05 6.41
N PHE A 9 1.61 -6.31 6.85
CA PHE A 9 1.79 -7.46 5.99
C PHE A 9 1.17 -8.72 6.61
N PRO A 10 0.70 -9.67 5.80
CA PRO A 10 0.31 -10.98 6.30
C PRO A 10 1.52 -11.70 6.91
N GLU A 11 1.30 -12.52 7.94
CA GLU A 11 2.34 -13.29 8.65
C GLU A 11 3.34 -13.96 7.71
N LYS A 12 2.83 -14.72 6.73
CA LYS A 12 3.65 -15.44 5.74
C LYS A 12 4.52 -14.56 4.86
N SER A 13 4.19 -13.29 4.75
CA SER A 13 4.94 -12.33 3.95
C SER A 13 6.12 -11.71 4.70
N TYR A 14 6.23 -11.94 6.01
CA TYR A 14 7.36 -11.49 6.80
C TYR A 14 8.69 -11.98 6.21
N LYS A 15 8.83 -13.30 6.00
CA LYS A 15 10.06 -13.88 5.42
C LYS A 15 10.25 -13.59 3.93
N VAL A 16 9.20 -13.16 3.24
CA VAL A 16 9.28 -12.81 1.81
C VAL A 16 9.82 -11.41 1.61
N TYR A 17 9.29 -10.44 2.36
CA TYR A 17 9.64 -9.03 2.20
C TYR A 17 9.58 -8.21 3.50
N GLY A 18 8.76 -8.58 4.48
CA GLY A 18 8.56 -7.79 5.70
C GLY A 18 9.83 -7.62 6.53
N GLU A 19 10.61 -8.69 6.71
CA GLU A 19 11.89 -8.65 7.44
C GLU A 19 12.88 -7.70 6.77
N ARG A 20 13.05 -7.81 5.45
CA ARG A 20 13.95 -6.95 4.68
C ARG A 20 13.50 -5.49 4.71
N MET A 21 12.21 -5.23 4.63
CA MET A 21 11.67 -3.88 4.71
C MET A 21 12.01 -3.25 6.07
N ILE A 22 11.75 -3.95 7.17
CA ILE A 22 12.05 -3.45 8.53
C ILE A 22 13.56 -3.25 8.71
N ASP A 23 14.38 -4.22 8.31
CA ASP A 23 15.84 -4.14 8.43
C ASP A 23 16.40 -2.95 7.63
N SER A 24 15.92 -2.77 6.40
CA SER A 24 16.32 -1.64 5.55
C SER A 24 15.83 -0.30 6.09
N PHE A 25 14.65 -0.26 6.74
CA PHE A 25 14.15 0.93 7.41
C PHE A 25 15.08 1.34 8.56
N VAL A 26 15.39 0.39 9.45
CA VAL A 26 16.28 0.62 10.60
C VAL A 26 17.67 1.07 10.16
N ALA A 27 18.18 0.54 9.05
CA ALA A 27 19.49 0.90 8.51
C ALA A 27 19.55 2.33 7.95
N HIS A 28 18.52 2.77 7.22
CA HIS A 28 18.63 3.93 6.31
C HIS A 28 17.74 5.12 6.64
N TRP A 29 16.76 4.97 7.52
CA TRP A 29 15.88 6.09 7.89
C TRP A 29 16.45 6.88 9.08
N SER A 30 16.03 8.14 9.23
CA SER A 30 16.35 8.96 10.40
C SER A 30 15.88 8.30 11.71
N ARG A 31 16.72 8.36 12.76
CA ARG A 31 16.38 7.86 14.10
C ARG A 31 15.17 8.54 14.74
N ASN A 32 14.81 9.73 14.26
CA ASN A 32 13.63 10.46 14.74
C ASN A 32 12.31 9.96 14.15
N ILE A 33 12.36 9.07 13.15
CA ILE A 33 11.18 8.48 12.53
C ILE A 33 11.03 7.05 13.04
N ILE A 34 9.89 6.78 13.67
CA ILE A 34 9.54 5.47 14.23
C ILE A 34 8.66 4.71 13.25
N LEU A 35 9.02 3.45 12.98
CA LEU A 35 8.21 2.53 12.20
C LEU A 35 7.23 1.81 13.13
N HIS A 36 5.94 1.83 12.81
CA HIS A 36 4.93 1.01 13.46
C HIS A 36 4.52 -0.11 12.50
N VAL A 37 4.87 -1.34 12.88
CA VAL A 37 4.56 -2.56 12.14
C VAL A 37 3.26 -3.13 12.68
N TYR A 38 2.20 -2.99 11.89
CA TYR A 38 0.93 -3.65 12.14
C TYR A 38 1.01 -5.08 11.62
N TYR A 39 1.35 -6.03 12.48
CA TYR A 39 1.52 -7.42 12.10
C TYR A 39 0.22 -8.21 12.23
N GLU A 40 0.15 -9.32 11.49
CA GLU A 40 -0.89 -10.34 11.65
C GLU A 40 -0.25 -11.64 12.14
N GLY A 41 -0.95 -12.40 12.98
CA GLY A 41 -0.46 -13.68 13.51
C GLY A 41 0.65 -13.47 14.54
N SER A 42 1.79 -14.13 14.34
CA SER A 42 2.91 -14.04 15.28
C SER A 42 3.60 -12.67 15.23
N CYS A 43 3.90 -12.11 16.42
CA CYS A 43 4.70 -10.90 16.52
C CYS A 43 6.09 -11.13 15.89
N PRO A 44 6.56 -10.25 14.98
CA PRO A 44 7.91 -10.32 14.46
C PRO A 44 8.97 -10.22 15.57
N PRO A 45 10.18 -10.76 15.35
CA PRO A 45 11.32 -10.53 16.22
C PRO A 45 11.57 -9.05 16.45
N ASP A 46 11.92 -8.69 17.69
CA ASP A 46 12.26 -7.32 18.03
C ASP A 46 13.46 -6.82 17.20
N LYS A 47 13.35 -5.60 16.68
CA LYS A 47 14.35 -4.91 15.86
C LYS A 47 14.82 -3.59 16.50
N GLY A 48 14.53 -3.41 17.79
CA GLY A 48 14.97 -2.28 18.61
C GLY A 48 13.94 -1.17 18.74
N ASP A 49 14.32 -0.13 19.48
CA ASP A 49 13.48 1.01 19.89
C ASP A 49 12.88 1.83 18.73
N ARG A 50 13.44 1.70 17.53
CA ARG A 50 12.97 2.36 16.31
C ARG A 50 11.78 1.69 15.65
N VAL A 51 11.37 0.52 16.13
CA VAL A 51 10.25 -0.26 15.60
C VAL A 51 9.27 -0.56 16.71
N LYS A 52 8.01 -0.21 16.50
CA LYS A 52 6.90 -0.56 17.39
C LYS A 52 6.03 -1.61 16.70
N TYR A 53 5.64 -2.63 17.44
CA TYR A 53 4.81 -3.72 16.91
C TYR A 53 3.39 -3.58 17.44
N VAL A 54 2.41 -3.67 16.56
CA VAL A 54 0.98 -3.58 16.86
C VAL A 54 0.29 -4.79 16.25
N ASP A 55 -0.43 -5.56 17.07
CA ASP A 55 -1.31 -6.62 16.56
C ASP A 55 -2.49 -5.98 15.84
N LEU A 56 -2.56 -6.14 14.52
CA LEU A 56 -3.59 -5.50 13.70
C LEU A 56 -5.00 -6.01 14.02
N HIS A 57 -5.18 -7.28 14.37
CA HIS A 57 -6.51 -7.84 14.64
C HIS A 57 -7.02 -7.40 16.01
N GLN A 58 -6.14 -7.28 17.00
CA GLN A 58 -6.51 -6.69 18.29
C GLN A 58 -6.79 -5.20 18.19
N ALA A 59 -5.98 -4.47 17.41
CA ALA A 59 -6.11 -3.02 17.22
C ALA A 59 -7.35 -2.63 16.38
N SER A 60 -7.88 -3.53 15.54
CA SER A 60 -8.97 -3.21 14.61
C SER A 60 -10.07 -4.29 14.59
N PRO A 61 -10.99 -4.29 15.57
CA PRO A 61 -12.12 -5.23 15.59
C PRO A 61 -13.01 -5.14 14.35
N ASP A 62 -13.21 -3.96 13.77
CA ASP A 62 -14.01 -3.77 12.55
C ASP A 62 -13.40 -4.46 11.32
N LEU A 63 -12.06 -4.47 11.20
CA LEU A 63 -11.36 -5.26 10.19
C LEU A 63 -11.66 -6.75 10.37
N VAL A 64 -11.58 -7.24 11.61
CA VAL A 64 -11.85 -8.65 11.93
C VAL A 64 -13.30 -9.01 11.62
N ALA A 65 -14.25 -8.13 11.94
CA ALA A 65 -15.67 -8.30 11.62
C ALA A 65 -15.90 -8.38 10.11
N PHE A 66 -15.36 -7.44 9.33
CA PHE A 66 -15.47 -7.43 7.87
C PHE A 66 -14.85 -8.69 7.24
N LYS A 67 -13.63 -9.06 7.66
CA LYS A 67 -12.96 -10.28 7.19
C LYS A 67 -13.79 -11.52 7.51
N ASN A 68 -14.31 -11.65 8.73
CA ASN A 68 -15.09 -12.83 9.11
C ASN A 68 -16.40 -12.95 8.34
N LYS A 69 -17.04 -11.82 8.02
CA LYS A 69 -18.26 -11.78 7.21
C LYS A 69 -18.01 -12.24 5.78
N TYR A 70 -16.92 -11.77 5.15
CA TYR A 70 -16.67 -11.97 3.72
C TYR A 70 -15.61 -13.02 3.36
N LYS A 71 -14.95 -13.67 4.33
CA LYS A 71 -13.89 -14.67 4.07
C LYS A 71 -14.30 -15.84 3.16
N ASN A 72 -15.59 -16.18 3.14
CA ASN A 72 -16.14 -17.28 2.36
C ASN A 72 -16.92 -16.82 1.12
N ASP A 73 -16.94 -15.50 0.84
CA ASP A 73 -17.59 -14.94 -0.35
C ASP A 73 -16.53 -14.80 -1.47
N PRO A 74 -16.58 -15.62 -2.54
CA PRO A 74 -15.53 -15.58 -3.55
C PRO A 74 -15.44 -14.23 -4.25
N VAL A 75 -16.57 -13.58 -4.50
CA VAL A 75 -16.63 -12.28 -5.19
C VAL A 75 -15.93 -11.21 -4.37
N ALA A 76 -16.21 -11.14 -3.05
CA ALA A 76 -15.54 -10.21 -2.14
C ALA A 76 -14.02 -10.44 -2.02
N ASN A 77 -13.53 -11.64 -2.40
CA ASN A 77 -12.12 -12.05 -2.46
C ASN A 77 -11.55 -12.01 -3.89
N GLY A 78 -12.20 -11.26 -4.79
CA GLY A 78 -11.73 -10.99 -6.14
C GLY A 78 -11.94 -12.12 -7.14
N GLU A 79 -12.75 -13.12 -6.83
CA GLU A 79 -13.09 -14.23 -7.73
C GLU A 79 -14.41 -13.92 -8.49
N THR A 80 -14.79 -14.79 -9.42
CA THR A 80 -16.01 -14.61 -10.24
C THR A 80 -17.15 -15.55 -9.84
N ASN A 81 -16.89 -16.51 -8.95
CA ASN A 81 -17.89 -17.49 -8.53
C ASN A 81 -18.89 -16.87 -7.55
N GLU A 82 -20.12 -16.66 -8.01
CA GLU A 82 -21.18 -16.13 -7.18
C GLU A 82 -21.81 -17.21 -6.28
N ILE A 83 -22.16 -16.83 -5.05
CA ILE A 83 -22.91 -17.68 -4.11
C ILE A 83 -24.28 -17.05 -3.80
N PRO A 84 -25.33 -17.84 -3.49
CA PRO A 84 -26.63 -17.30 -3.09
C PRO A 84 -26.51 -16.32 -1.91
N GLY A 85 -27.06 -15.11 -2.07
CA GLY A 85 -26.99 -14.06 -1.05
C GLY A 85 -25.63 -13.40 -0.85
N GLY A 86 -24.62 -13.78 -1.65
CA GLY A 86 -23.29 -13.16 -1.61
C GLY A 86 -23.21 -11.79 -2.29
N VAL A 87 -22.03 -11.20 -2.22
CA VAL A 87 -21.66 -9.96 -2.90
C VAL A 87 -21.75 -10.13 -4.41
N ARG A 88 -22.03 -9.03 -5.10
CA ARG A 88 -22.05 -8.93 -6.55
C ARG A 88 -21.22 -7.73 -7.00
N ARG A 89 -20.57 -7.85 -8.14
CA ARG A 89 -19.98 -6.70 -8.84
C ARG A 89 -21.10 -5.91 -9.51
N LEU A 90 -20.85 -4.63 -9.76
CA LEU A 90 -21.81 -3.74 -10.41
C LEU A 90 -22.23 -4.30 -11.79
N PRO A 91 -23.50 -4.68 -12.00
CA PRO A 91 -23.97 -5.15 -13.30
C PRO A 91 -23.76 -4.13 -14.43
N GLU A 92 -23.90 -2.85 -14.11
CA GLU A 92 -23.74 -1.72 -15.03
C GLU A 92 -22.27 -1.37 -15.35
N ALA A 93 -21.29 -2.01 -14.71
CA ALA A 93 -19.88 -1.75 -14.99
C ALA A 93 -19.52 -2.07 -16.46
N GLY A 94 -20.25 -2.99 -17.10
CA GLY A 94 -20.05 -3.34 -18.51
C GLY A 94 -18.59 -3.68 -18.80
N LYS A 95 -17.98 -3.01 -19.78
CA LYS A 95 -16.57 -3.19 -20.15
C LYS A 95 -15.55 -2.80 -19.08
N ASN A 96 -15.98 -2.07 -18.04
CA ASN A 96 -15.11 -1.65 -16.95
C ASN A 96 -14.95 -2.75 -15.90
N ASP A 97 -15.91 -3.67 -15.80
CA ASP A 97 -15.65 -4.97 -15.17
C ASP A 97 -14.92 -5.84 -16.20
N LYS A 98 -13.70 -6.25 -15.86
CA LYS A 98 -12.87 -7.07 -16.76
C LYS A 98 -13.41 -8.50 -16.91
N GLY A 99 -14.51 -8.86 -16.21
CA GLY A 99 -15.19 -10.15 -16.33
C GLY A 99 -14.31 -11.33 -15.92
N LYS A 100 -13.35 -11.08 -15.03
CA LYS A 100 -12.36 -12.06 -14.59
C LYS A 100 -12.05 -11.91 -13.12
N GLU A 101 -11.45 -12.95 -12.57
CA GLU A 101 -10.78 -12.83 -11.28
C GLU A 101 -9.77 -11.68 -11.34
N SER A 102 -9.60 -10.96 -10.24
CA SER A 102 -8.57 -9.94 -10.11
C SER A 102 -8.45 -9.44 -8.68
N TYR A 103 -7.25 -9.01 -8.31
CA TYR A 103 -7.05 -8.27 -7.07
C TYR A 103 -7.87 -6.96 -7.03
N LEU A 104 -8.30 -6.43 -8.18
CA LEU A 104 -9.08 -5.18 -8.22
C LEU A 104 -10.37 -5.27 -7.40
N TRP A 105 -10.94 -6.47 -7.22
CA TRP A 105 -12.14 -6.73 -6.43
C TRP A 105 -11.86 -7.51 -5.14
N ASP A 106 -10.60 -7.61 -4.70
CA ASP A 106 -10.24 -8.34 -3.47
C ASP A 106 -10.39 -7.44 -2.22
N SER A 107 -11.63 -7.07 -1.90
CA SER A 107 -11.97 -6.14 -0.82
C SER A 107 -11.39 -6.58 0.55
N VAL A 108 -11.43 -7.88 0.83
CA VAL A 108 -10.96 -8.48 2.10
C VAL A 108 -9.45 -8.27 2.25
N ARG A 109 -8.67 -8.46 1.18
CA ARG A 109 -7.23 -8.19 1.20
C ARG A 109 -6.94 -6.72 1.46
N PHE A 110 -7.62 -5.81 0.76
CA PHE A 110 -7.30 -4.39 0.83
C PHE A 110 -7.83 -3.68 2.09
N ALA A 111 -8.77 -4.27 2.82
CA ALA A 111 -9.27 -3.75 4.09
C ALA A 111 -8.17 -3.52 5.15
N HIS A 112 -7.13 -4.37 5.18
CA HIS A 112 -6.05 -4.29 6.18
C HIS A 112 -5.39 -2.92 6.23
N LYS A 113 -5.13 -2.32 5.07
CA LYS A 113 -4.53 -0.99 4.96
C LYS A 113 -5.46 0.07 5.52
N THR A 114 -6.72 0.06 5.12
CA THR A 114 -7.73 1.04 5.57
C THR A 114 -7.79 1.11 7.09
N PHE A 115 -7.93 -0.04 7.76
CA PHE A 115 -8.06 -0.10 9.21
C PHE A 115 -6.72 0.12 9.95
N CYS A 116 -5.58 -0.27 9.35
CA CYS A 116 -4.26 0.09 9.86
C CYS A 116 -4.05 1.61 9.87
N VAL A 117 -4.38 2.30 8.76
CA VAL A 117 -4.31 3.76 8.67
C VAL A 117 -5.27 4.41 9.69
N ASP A 118 -6.51 3.94 9.77
CA ASP A 118 -7.51 4.46 10.72
C ASP A 118 -7.00 4.41 12.17
N HIS A 119 -6.57 3.24 12.61
CA HIS A 119 -6.06 3.05 13.97
C HIS A 119 -4.82 3.92 14.22
N ALA A 120 -3.88 3.95 13.27
CA ALA A 120 -2.67 4.76 13.38
C ALA A 120 -2.96 6.26 13.53
N LEU A 121 -3.89 6.79 12.73
CA LEU A 121 -4.27 8.20 12.80
C LEU A 121 -4.90 8.56 14.16
N LYS A 122 -5.64 7.64 14.76
CA LYS A 122 -6.30 7.84 16.06
C LYS A 122 -5.35 7.70 17.26
N THR A 123 -4.28 6.90 17.16
CA THR A 123 -3.50 6.48 18.33
C THR A 123 -2.04 6.95 18.35
N ILE A 124 -1.43 7.19 17.19
CA ILE A 124 -0.01 7.59 17.12
C ILE A 124 0.10 9.10 17.28
N ASP A 125 0.87 9.55 18.27
CA ASP A 125 1.19 10.98 18.43
C ASP A 125 2.30 11.41 17.46
N ALA A 126 1.89 11.94 16.30
CA ALA A 126 2.76 12.51 15.28
C ALA A 126 1.98 13.58 14.49
N ASP A 127 2.70 14.52 13.87
CA ASP A 127 2.09 15.50 12.97
C ASP A 127 1.72 14.87 11.61
N MET A 128 2.51 13.90 11.16
CA MET A 128 2.30 13.15 9.93
C MET A 128 2.36 11.64 10.19
N VAL A 129 1.39 10.91 9.65
CA VAL A 129 1.46 9.45 9.52
C VAL A 129 1.74 9.12 8.06
N LEU A 130 2.79 8.35 7.80
CA LEU A 130 3.20 7.94 6.47
C LEU A 130 2.99 6.44 6.29
N TRP A 131 2.10 6.07 5.37
CA TRP A 131 2.00 4.71 4.89
C TRP A 131 3.19 4.36 3.97
N LEU A 132 3.84 3.23 4.26
CA LEU A 132 4.86 2.62 3.41
C LEU A 132 4.54 1.13 3.19
N ASP A 133 4.36 0.73 1.93
CA ASP A 133 4.12 -0.68 1.61
C ASP A 133 5.27 -1.58 2.09
N ALA A 134 4.91 -2.75 2.63
CA ALA A 134 5.87 -3.68 3.22
C ALA A 134 6.77 -4.38 2.19
N ASP A 135 6.42 -4.39 0.91
CA ASP A 135 7.25 -4.88 -0.18
C ASP A 135 8.17 -3.78 -0.76
N THR A 136 8.68 -2.91 0.10
CA THR A 136 9.71 -1.92 -0.23
C THR A 136 11.08 -2.35 0.29
N TYR A 137 12.14 -1.83 -0.33
CA TYR A 137 13.51 -1.97 0.12
C TYR A 137 14.21 -0.62 0.07
N THR A 138 14.57 -0.08 1.22
CA THR A 138 15.37 1.14 1.31
C THR A 138 16.85 0.78 1.10
N PHE A 139 17.44 1.21 0.00
CA PHE A 139 18.82 0.86 -0.37
C PHE A 139 19.82 2.01 -0.15
N ALA A 140 19.34 3.19 0.24
CA ALA A 140 20.16 4.36 0.55
C ALA A 140 19.48 5.19 1.64
N ASP A 141 20.28 5.99 2.36
CA ASP A 141 19.80 6.83 3.45
C ASP A 141 18.73 7.81 2.96
N VAL A 142 17.59 7.83 3.64
CA VAL A 142 16.46 8.71 3.32
C VAL A 142 16.57 9.97 4.17
N PRO A 143 16.82 11.16 3.58
CA PRO A 143 16.89 12.38 4.35
C PRO A 143 15.56 12.68 5.04
N GLU A 144 15.58 13.05 6.31
CA GLU A 144 14.36 13.41 7.03
C GLU A 144 13.63 14.60 6.39
N SER A 145 14.40 15.56 5.86
CA SER A 145 13.87 16.69 5.10
C SER A 145 13.16 16.26 3.82
N PHE A 146 13.65 15.22 3.14
CA PHE A 146 12.99 14.67 1.97
C PHE A 146 11.59 14.15 2.34
N VAL A 147 11.49 13.33 3.39
CA VAL A 147 10.19 12.81 3.85
C VAL A 147 9.24 13.94 4.23
N ARG A 148 9.73 14.93 5.00
CA ARG A 148 8.94 16.10 5.42
C ARG A 148 8.41 16.88 4.22
N ASN A 149 9.23 17.08 3.20
CA ASN A 149 8.86 17.87 2.03
C ASN A 149 7.89 17.14 1.09
N THR A 150 7.64 15.85 1.28
CA THR A 150 6.63 15.13 0.49
C THR A 150 5.20 15.58 0.79
N LEU A 151 4.94 16.17 1.96
CA LEU A 151 3.60 16.60 2.36
C LEU A 151 3.61 18.08 2.78
N PRO A 152 3.23 19.00 1.88
CA PRO A 152 3.07 20.41 2.22
C PRO A 152 2.04 20.63 3.34
N GLU A 153 2.25 21.64 4.18
CA GLU A 153 1.45 21.87 5.39
C GLU A 153 -0.03 22.18 5.10
N ASP A 154 -0.33 22.80 3.94
CA ASP A 154 -1.69 23.11 3.49
C ASP A 154 -2.43 21.89 2.91
N LYS A 155 -1.72 20.78 2.71
CA LYS A 155 -2.29 19.57 2.11
C LYS A 155 -2.69 18.56 3.18
N MET A 156 -3.78 17.86 2.91
CA MET A 156 -4.28 16.78 3.77
C MET A 156 -3.44 15.52 3.60
N THR A 157 -2.97 15.27 2.39
CA THR A 157 -2.31 14.01 2.03
C THR A 157 -1.35 14.18 0.85
N CYS A 158 -0.36 13.29 0.73
CA CYS A 158 0.50 13.19 -0.44
C CYS A 158 0.47 11.77 -0.99
N TYR A 159 0.60 11.61 -2.30
CA TYR A 159 0.48 10.33 -2.99
C TYR A 159 1.27 10.31 -4.30
N LEU A 160 1.44 9.13 -4.91
CA LEU A 160 2.08 8.99 -6.21
C LEU A 160 1.03 8.91 -7.33
N GLY A 161 0.71 10.02 -7.97
CA GLY A 161 -0.21 10.06 -9.10
C GLY A 161 0.34 9.35 -10.33
N ARG A 162 -0.58 8.82 -11.15
CA ARG A 162 -0.25 8.11 -12.40
C ARG A 162 -0.89 8.78 -13.61
N GLY A 163 -1.13 10.09 -13.52
CA GLY A 163 -1.85 10.87 -14.53
C GLY A 163 -3.35 10.54 -14.55
N GLY A 164 -3.82 9.91 -15.64
CA GLY A 164 -5.24 9.69 -15.92
C GLY A 164 -5.92 8.53 -15.18
N MET A 165 -5.30 7.99 -14.13
CA MET A 165 -5.85 6.87 -13.35
C MET A 165 -5.61 7.06 -11.85
N TYR A 166 -6.19 6.17 -11.02
CA TYR A 166 -5.95 6.16 -9.59
C TYR A 166 -4.44 6.05 -9.26
N PRO A 167 -3.97 6.61 -8.14
CA PRO A 167 -2.55 6.68 -7.80
C PRO A 167 -1.96 5.30 -7.49
N GLU A 168 -0.65 5.26 -7.31
CA GLU A 168 0.04 4.16 -6.64
C GLU A 168 0.13 4.49 -5.14
N CYS A 169 -0.55 3.71 -4.30
CA CYS A 169 -0.60 4.00 -2.86
C CYS A 169 0.50 3.32 -2.03
N GLY A 170 1.65 2.96 -2.61
CA GLY A 170 2.76 2.37 -1.86
C GLY A 170 3.48 3.36 -0.94
N TRP A 171 3.25 4.66 -1.14
CA TRP A 171 3.67 5.77 -0.31
C TRP A 171 2.50 6.75 -0.20
N VAL A 172 1.94 6.93 1.00
CA VAL A 172 0.86 7.91 1.23
C VAL A 172 1.06 8.60 2.57
N GLY A 173 1.21 9.92 2.55
CA GLY A 173 1.33 10.74 3.75
C GLY A 173 -0.04 11.28 4.19
N TYR A 174 -0.28 11.38 5.48
CA TYR A 174 -1.50 11.92 6.06
C TYR A 174 -1.15 13.01 7.10
N ASN A 175 -1.62 14.23 6.87
CA ASN A 175 -1.37 15.39 7.73
C ASN A 175 -2.41 15.41 8.85
N LYS A 176 -2.02 15.01 10.06
CA LYS A 176 -2.92 14.91 11.22
C LYS A 176 -3.49 16.24 11.70
N LYS A 177 -2.90 17.37 11.27
CA LYS A 177 -3.40 18.71 11.59
C LYS A 177 -4.45 19.22 10.59
N HIS A 178 -4.61 18.54 9.46
CA HIS A 178 -5.56 18.99 8.44
C HIS A 178 -7.01 18.70 8.87
N PRO A 179 -7.92 19.69 8.89
CA PRO A 179 -9.27 19.55 9.46
C PRO A 179 -10.14 18.53 8.73
N LYS A 180 -9.83 18.22 7.46
CA LYS A 180 -10.55 17.23 6.64
C LYS A 180 -10.04 15.80 6.76
N LEU A 181 -8.94 15.55 7.48
CA LEU A 181 -8.37 14.21 7.52
C LEU A 181 -9.33 13.18 8.14
N MET A 182 -10.02 13.53 9.22
CA MET A 182 -10.94 12.60 9.86
C MET A 182 -12.23 12.39 9.05
N ASP A 183 -12.71 13.42 8.32
CA ASP A 183 -13.81 13.26 7.36
C ASP A 183 -13.43 12.24 6.27
N PHE A 184 -12.20 12.33 5.74
CA PHE A 184 -11.66 11.38 4.76
C PHE A 184 -11.59 9.96 5.33
N MET A 185 -11.01 9.81 6.53
CA MET A 185 -10.82 8.50 7.15
C MET A 185 -12.17 7.84 7.50
N ASN A 186 -13.10 8.59 8.08
CA ASN A 186 -14.44 8.09 8.40
C ASN A 186 -15.18 7.63 7.15
N THR A 187 -15.09 8.40 6.05
CA THR A 187 -15.68 7.99 4.76
C THR A 187 -15.08 6.68 4.27
N TRP A 188 -13.76 6.51 4.39
CA TRP A 188 -13.08 5.30 3.93
C TRP A 188 -13.43 4.06 4.77
N THR A 189 -13.49 4.17 6.10
CA THR A 189 -13.91 3.07 6.97
C THR A 189 -15.39 2.73 6.80
N ASP A 190 -16.25 3.74 6.60
CA ASP A 190 -17.68 3.56 6.40
C ASP A 190 -18.00 2.68 5.18
N LEU A 191 -17.21 2.77 4.11
CA LEU A 191 -17.37 1.90 2.95
C LEU A 191 -17.29 0.41 3.33
N TYR A 192 -16.43 0.05 4.28
CA TYR A 192 -16.28 -1.32 4.76
C TYR A 192 -17.34 -1.67 5.81
N THR A 193 -17.55 -0.81 6.81
CA THR A 193 -18.44 -1.12 7.94
C THR A 193 -19.93 -1.09 7.57
N LYS A 194 -20.29 -0.36 6.51
CA LYS A 194 -21.66 -0.28 5.96
C LYS A 194 -21.84 -1.10 4.69
N ASP A 195 -20.83 -1.90 4.31
CA ASP A 195 -20.78 -2.70 3.07
C ASP A 195 -20.97 -1.92 1.76
N THR A 196 -20.94 -0.57 1.79
CA THR A 196 -21.17 0.24 0.59
C THR A 196 -19.98 0.24 -0.37
N ILE A 197 -18.84 -0.34 0.02
CA ILE A 197 -17.70 -0.59 -0.88
C ILE A 197 -18.11 -1.39 -2.12
N PHE A 198 -19.10 -2.28 -2.02
CA PHE A 198 -19.53 -3.10 -3.16
C PHE A 198 -20.34 -2.32 -4.21
N ASN A 199 -20.69 -1.06 -3.92
CA ASN A 199 -21.27 -0.13 -4.89
C ASN A 199 -20.20 0.62 -5.71
N GLU A 200 -18.92 0.36 -5.47
CA GLU A 200 -17.79 0.93 -6.19
C GLU A 200 -17.37 0.03 -7.36
N LEU A 201 -16.76 0.63 -8.39
CA LEU A 201 -16.34 -0.10 -9.58
C LEU A 201 -15.20 -1.09 -9.30
N GLU A 202 -14.25 -0.69 -8.46
CA GLU A 202 -13.12 -1.51 -7.99
C GLU A 202 -13.01 -1.34 -6.47
N TRP A 203 -12.54 -2.37 -5.75
CA TRP A 203 -12.58 -2.44 -4.28
C TRP A 203 -11.20 -2.43 -3.62
N HIS A 204 -10.15 -2.25 -4.42
CA HIS A 204 -8.79 -2.17 -3.90
C HIS A 204 -8.46 -0.76 -3.39
N ASP A 205 -7.46 -0.69 -2.51
CA ASP A 205 -7.10 0.50 -1.75
C ASP A 205 -6.91 1.76 -2.62
N SER A 206 -6.12 1.65 -3.69
CA SER A 206 -5.73 2.82 -4.49
C SER A 206 -6.91 3.44 -5.25
N TYR A 207 -7.87 2.63 -5.70
CA TYR A 207 -9.08 3.12 -6.35
C TYR A 207 -9.98 3.81 -5.34
N ILE A 208 -10.32 3.11 -4.25
CA ILE A 208 -11.24 3.60 -3.21
C ILE A 208 -10.72 4.90 -2.59
N TRP A 209 -9.45 4.91 -2.19
CA TRP A 209 -8.78 6.08 -1.61
C TRP A 209 -8.90 7.30 -2.53
N TYR A 210 -8.69 7.10 -3.84
CA TYR A 210 -8.75 8.18 -4.81
C TYR A 210 -10.18 8.65 -5.09
N GLN A 211 -11.15 7.74 -5.16
CA GLN A 211 -12.56 8.12 -5.30
C GLN A 211 -13.01 9.01 -4.14
N ILE A 212 -12.59 8.71 -2.90
CA ILE A 212 -12.89 9.54 -1.73
C ILE A 212 -12.22 10.92 -1.89
N LEU A 213 -10.95 10.97 -2.26
CA LEU A 213 -10.24 12.24 -2.46
C LEU A 213 -10.93 13.10 -3.53
N LEU A 214 -11.34 12.50 -4.65
CA LEU A 214 -12.05 13.17 -5.74
C LEU A 214 -13.40 13.73 -5.28
N ARG A 215 -14.18 12.95 -4.52
CA ARG A 215 -15.50 13.35 -4.00
C ARG A 215 -15.40 14.47 -2.96
N MET A 216 -14.33 14.50 -2.18
CA MET A 216 -14.09 15.57 -1.21
C MET A 216 -13.60 16.84 -1.89
N ASN A 217 -12.39 16.78 -2.44
CA ASN A 217 -11.75 17.80 -3.29
C ASN A 217 -10.33 17.29 -3.60
N LYS A 218 -10.01 17.11 -4.89
CA LYS A 218 -8.69 16.63 -5.34
C LYS A 218 -7.53 17.53 -4.87
N ASP A 219 -7.75 18.83 -4.73
CA ASP A 219 -6.73 19.81 -4.35
C ASP A 219 -6.26 19.69 -2.89
N LEU A 220 -6.95 18.87 -2.08
CA LEU A 220 -6.51 18.47 -0.74
C LEU A 220 -5.26 17.57 -0.78
N GLY A 221 -5.00 16.92 -1.92
CA GLY A 221 -3.87 16.02 -2.09
C GLY A 221 -2.69 16.67 -2.81
N HIS A 222 -1.48 16.23 -2.48
CA HIS A 222 -0.23 16.57 -3.16
C HIS A 222 0.26 15.38 -3.99
N ASP A 223 0.41 15.57 -5.30
CA ASP A 223 0.86 14.54 -6.23
C ASP A 223 2.38 14.55 -6.40
N LEU A 224 3.07 13.59 -5.78
CA LEU A 224 4.52 13.36 -5.88
C LEU A 224 4.95 12.75 -7.22
N GLY A 225 3.99 12.19 -7.96
CA GLY A 225 4.23 11.66 -9.31
C GLY A 225 4.17 12.75 -10.38
N ALA A 226 3.65 13.94 -10.06
CA ALA A 226 3.57 15.05 -10.99
C ALA A 226 4.97 15.48 -11.46
N GLY A 227 5.14 15.66 -12.77
CA GLY A 227 6.43 16.07 -13.33
C GLY A 227 7.51 14.98 -13.36
N ALA A 228 7.24 13.78 -12.82
CA ALA A 228 8.17 12.66 -12.91
C ALA A 228 8.47 12.24 -14.35
N GLY A 229 7.71 12.72 -15.35
CA GLY A 229 7.99 12.51 -16.77
C GLY A 229 7.43 11.21 -17.36
N HIS A 230 6.60 10.48 -16.60
CA HIS A 230 6.15 9.15 -17.00
C HIS A 230 4.68 8.91 -16.65
N ASN A 231 3.88 8.57 -17.67
CA ASN A 231 2.56 7.97 -17.50
C ASN A 231 2.76 6.44 -17.40
N GLY A 232 2.45 5.81 -16.27
CA GLY A 232 2.68 4.36 -16.16
C GLY A 232 2.49 3.73 -14.79
N GLN A 233 2.65 2.41 -14.76
CA GLN A 233 2.20 1.55 -13.65
C GLN A 233 3.13 1.49 -12.44
N HIS A 234 4.42 1.84 -12.60
CA HIS A 234 5.43 1.75 -11.55
C HIS A 234 6.04 3.12 -11.25
N ILE A 235 5.19 4.07 -10.86
CA ILE A 235 5.61 5.46 -10.66
C ILE A 235 6.55 5.61 -9.47
N PHE A 236 6.43 4.76 -8.44
CA PHE A 236 7.27 4.79 -7.23
C PHE A 236 8.76 4.90 -7.56
N VAL A 237 9.33 3.89 -8.23
CA VAL A 237 10.77 3.83 -8.56
C VAL A 237 11.19 4.83 -9.63
N ASN A 238 10.23 5.45 -10.31
CA ASN A 238 10.45 6.47 -11.34
C ASN A 238 10.22 7.90 -10.84
N SER A 239 9.82 8.06 -9.57
CA SER A 239 9.76 9.34 -8.85
C SER A 239 11.06 9.57 -8.08
N ASP A 240 11.10 10.66 -7.29
CA ASP A 240 12.20 10.93 -6.37
C ASP A 240 12.35 9.87 -5.27
N LEU A 241 11.29 9.13 -4.95
CA LEU A 241 11.39 8.00 -4.02
C LEU A 241 12.38 6.94 -4.53
N GLY A 242 12.47 6.76 -5.85
CA GLY A 242 13.41 5.85 -6.47
C GLY A 242 14.88 6.23 -6.28
N GLN A 243 15.20 7.38 -5.66
CA GLN A 243 16.57 7.70 -5.25
C GLN A 243 17.01 6.87 -4.04
N TYR A 244 16.05 6.34 -3.27
CA TYR A 244 16.32 5.71 -1.98
C TYR A 244 15.65 4.33 -1.82
N ILE A 245 14.51 4.12 -2.48
CA ILE A 245 13.63 3.00 -2.20
C ILE A 245 13.23 2.29 -3.50
N ASP A 246 13.36 0.97 -3.50
CA ASP A 246 12.75 0.09 -4.49
C ASP A 246 11.39 -0.41 -3.97
N HIS A 247 10.42 -0.58 -4.87
CA HIS A 247 9.10 -1.11 -4.54
C HIS A 247 8.81 -2.37 -5.35
N MET A 248 8.76 -3.52 -4.69
CA MET A 248 8.74 -4.84 -5.30
C MET A 248 7.31 -5.30 -5.65
N LYS A 249 6.49 -4.43 -6.23
CA LYS A 249 5.09 -4.75 -6.55
C LYS A 249 4.94 -5.94 -7.51
N GLY A 250 4.00 -6.83 -7.19
CA GLY A 250 3.62 -7.95 -8.06
C GLY A 250 4.69 -9.03 -8.17
N LYS A 251 5.05 -9.44 -9.39
CA LYS A 251 6.07 -10.50 -9.61
C LYS A 251 7.48 -10.08 -9.17
N ARG A 252 7.71 -8.80 -8.89
CA ARG A 252 8.99 -8.27 -8.39
C ARG A 252 9.33 -8.79 -6.99
N LYS A 253 8.32 -9.14 -6.17
CA LYS A 253 8.51 -9.81 -4.87
C LYS A 253 9.34 -11.10 -5.01
N ILE A 254 9.16 -11.83 -6.12
CA ILE A 254 9.88 -13.07 -6.39
C ILE A 254 11.37 -12.82 -6.59
N LYS A 255 11.69 -11.77 -7.35
CA LYS A 255 13.08 -11.38 -7.62
C LYS A 255 13.70 -10.64 -6.42
N GLY A 256 12.88 -10.10 -5.53
CA GLY A 256 13.29 -9.19 -4.46
C GLY A 256 13.82 -7.86 -5.00
N ARG A 257 13.43 -7.45 -6.20
CA ARG A 257 13.85 -6.17 -6.81
C ARG A 257 13.02 -5.84 -8.05
N SER A 258 12.98 -4.56 -8.38
CA SER A 258 12.59 -4.10 -9.71
C SER A 258 13.65 -4.48 -10.76
N SER A 259 13.24 -4.42 -12.02
CA SER A 259 14.05 -4.75 -13.19
C SER A 259 14.48 -3.50 -13.95
N LYS A 260 15.51 -3.61 -14.79
CA LYS A 260 15.95 -2.48 -15.65
C LYS A 260 14.81 -1.94 -16.53
N SER A 261 13.90 -2.79 -16.99
CA SER A 261 12.72 -2.41 -17.79
C SER A 261 11.64 -1.66 -17.00
N ASP A 262 11.73 -1.63 -15.67
CA ASP A 262 10.83 -0.84 -14.83
C ASP A 262 11.26 0.63 -14.76
N LEU A 263 12.53 0.91 -15.01
CA LEU A 263 13.09 2.25 -15.00
C LEU A 263 12.77 2.95 -16.32
N ARG A 264 12.40 4.23 -16.23
CA ARG A 264 12.07 5.08 -17.37
C ARG A 264 13.14 6.12 -17.68
N ALA A 265 14.01 6.38 -16.71
CA ALA A 265 15.20 7.20 -16.86
C ALA A 265 16.45 6.40 -16.47
N ASN A 266 17.61 6.84 -16.94
CA ASN A 266 18.89 6.27 -16.53
C ASN A 266 19.23 6.75 -15.10
N ARG A 267 18.80 5.96 -14.12
CA ARG A 267 19.01 6.19 -12.69
C ARG A 267 20.48 5.95 -12.30
N LYS A 268 21.14 6.93 -11.67
CA LYS A 268 22.60 6.90 -11.41
C LYS A 268 22.98 6.22 -10.10
N GLU A 269 22.01 5.92 -9.24
CA GLU A 269 22.22 5.34 -7.93
C GLU A 269 22.82 3.93 -8.06
N HIS A 270 23.79 3.61 -7.20
CA HIS A 270 24.58 2.37 -7.28
C HIS A 270 23.70 1.11 -7.31
N TYR A 271 22.57 1.12 -6.59
CA TYR A 271 21.58 0.04 -6.58
C TYR A 271 21.04 -0.26 -7.99
N TRP A 272 20.61 0.75 -8.74
CA TRP A 272 20.06 0.59 -10.08
C TRP A 272 21.11 0.19 -11.12
N GLN A 273 22.35 0.62 -10.92
CA GLN A 273 23.49 0.27 -11.79
C GLN A 273 23.98 -1.17 -11.58
N ASN A 274 23.62 -1.82 -10.46
CA ASN A 274 24.08 -3.18 -10.10
C ASN A 274 22.94 -4.19 -9.92
N LEU A 275 21.82 -4.01 -10.62
CA LEU A 275 20.66 -4.91 -10.62
C LEU A 275 20.93 -6.33 -11.15
N ASP A 276 22.16 -6.77 -11.36
CA ASP A 276 22.48 -8.14 -11.77
C ASP A 276 23.12 -8.95 -10.62
N LYS A 277 23.57 -8.29 -9.53
CA LYS A 277 24.37 -8.91 -8.46
C LYS A 277 23.58 -9.33 -7.20
N THR A 278 22.33 -8.89 -7.05
CA THR A 278 21.50 -9.10 -5.84
C THR A 278 20.26 -9.94 -6.13
N SER A 279 20.31 -11.27 -5.92
CA SER A 279 19.12 -12.13 -6.03
C SER A 279 18.73 -12.72 -4.67
N ILE A 280 17.50 -12.48 -4.24
CA ILE A 280 16.90 -13.26 -3.16
C ILE A 280 16.29 -14.52 -3.78
N LYS A 281 16.66 -15.70 -3.25
CA LYS A 281 16.04 -16.98 -3.65
C LYS A 281 14.92 -17.31 -2.67
N LEU A 282 13.67 -17.11 -3.09
CA LEU A 282 12.50 -17.64 -2.39
C LEU A 282 12.30 -19.12 -2.75
N ASP A 283 11.70 -19.91 -1.85
CA ASP A 283 11.32 -21.29 -2.14
C ASP A 283 10.17 -21.38 -3.17
N LEU A 284 10.04 -22.52 -3.85
CA LEU A 284 9.09 -22.71 -4.94
C LEU A 284 7.62 -22.56 -4.52
N ASN A 285 7.27 -22.91 -3.28
CA ASN A 285 5.88 -22.81 -2.81
C ASN A 285 5.51 -21.35 -2.58
N THR A 286 6.39 -20.59 -1.94
CA THR A 286 6.25 -19.14 -1.79
C THR A 286 6.16 -18.45 -3.15
N GLN A 287 7.00 -18.83 -4.11
CA GLN A 287 6.92 -18.29 -5.47
C GLN A 287 5.56 -18.58 -6.13
N ARG A 288 5.07 -19.82 -6.05
CA ARG A 288 3.74 -20.19 -6.59
C ARG A 288 2.61 -19.41 -5.95
N GLU A 289 2.67 -19.15 -4.65
CA GLU A 289 1.63 -18.38 -3.95
C GLU A 289 1.65 -16.89 -4.33
N ILE A 290 2.84 -16.29 -4.44
CA ILE A 290 2.96 -14.91 -4.95
C ILE A 290 2.41 -14.86 -6.38
N ILE A 291 2.79 -15.85 -7.21
CA ILE A 291 2.28 -15.95 -8.58
C ILE A 291 0.77 -16.09 -8.55
N SER A 292 0.15 -16.95 -7.75
CA SER A 292 -1.32 -17.11 -7.74
C SER A 292 -2.04 -15.82 -7.34
N LYS A 293 -1.54 -15.11 -6.32
CA LYS A 293 -2.10 -13.82 -5.89
C LYS A 293 -1.93 -12.69 -6.90
N VAL A 294 -0.89 -12.75 -7.72
CA VAL A 294 -0.66 -11.81 -8.83
C VAL A 294 -1.42 -12.25 -10.09
N ALA A 295 -1.50 -13.55 -10.34
CA ALA A 295 -2.13 -14.22 -11.46
C ALA A 295 -3.63 -14.38 -11.30
N LYS A 296 -4.21 -14.05 -10.13
CA LYS A 296 -5.62 -13.70 -10.03
C LYS A 296 -6.03 -12.71 -11.12
N GLY A 297 -5.13 -11.98 -11.78
CA GLY A 297 -5.33 -11.51 -13.17
C GLY A 297 -4.21 -11.97 -14.11
N THR A 298 -4.42 -13.03 -14.91
CA THR A 298 -3.43 -13.51 -15.90
C THR A 298 -3.31 -12.64 -17.15
N GLN A 299 -4.15 -11.64 -17.33
CA GLN A 299 -4.01 -10.64 -18.39
C GLN A 299 -4.41 -9.26 -17.88
N GLY A 300 -3.64 -8.23 -18.21
CA GLY A 300 -4.08 -6.85 -18.13
C GLY A 300 -3.67 -6.12 -16.85
N ASN A 301 -2.40 -5.73 -16.85
CA ASN A 301 -2.08 -4.32 -16.85
C ASN A 301 -1.01 -4.08 -17.92
#